data_AF-A0A3B9XI22-F1
#
_entry.id   AF-A0A3B9XI22-F1
#
_cell.length_a   1.000
_cell.length_b   1.000
_cell.length_c   1.000
_cell.angle_alpha   90.00
_cell.angle_beta   90.00
_cell.angle_gamma   90.00
#
_symmetry.space_group_name_H-M   'P 1'
#
loop_
_entity.id
_entity.type
_entity.pdbx_description
1 polymer ?
#
loop_
_entity_poly.entity_id
_entity_poly.type
_entity_poly.pdbx_seq_one_letter_code
_entity_poly.pdbx_strand_id
1 'polypeptide(L)'
;MVNGGMREERGRSKPSFRITGVRPAFRWMSDAPFCIEAFKISSSVIASLMLQRSSNSGKTKGYFLVWLARQLATVFGLGYVPKASGTWGTLAAIPMVYGAQKLGHLEFLILVFFGAVVGVVTADLYCKSSSSGDPREVIIDEVVGYFVAMTWLPFNAFYVIGTFLVFRFFDILKPPPVSFFDLKNRGGMGVMADDLVAGILTNLIFQWIFQSGWTPPWT
;
A
#
# COMPACT_ATOMS: atom_id res chain seq x y z
N MET A 1 40.33 -14.21 -53.92
CA MET A 1 41.09 -15.39 -54.40
C MET A 1 41.44 -16.24 -53.19
N VAL A 2 41.26 -17.56 -53.32
CA VAL A 2 41.22 -18.59 -52.27
C VAL A 2 42.60 -19.21 -52.05
N ASN A 3 42.94 -19.54 -50.79
CA ASN A 3 43.61 -20.76 -50.29
C ASN A 3 44.17 -20.47 -48.88
N GLY A 4 44.01 -21.26 -47.81
CA GLY A 4 43.64 -22.68 -47.66
C GLY A 4 44.78 -23.38 -46.90
N GLY A 5 44.54 -23.97 -45.71
CA GLY A 5 45.43 -25.02 -45.17
C GLY A 5 45.69 -25.12 -43.65
N MET A 6 44.72 -25.69 -42.91
CA MET A 6 44.83 -26.80 -41.93
C MET A 6 45.64 -26.78 -40.59
N ARG A 7 45.01 -27.48 -39.62
CA ARG A 7 45.44 -28.09 -38.32
C ARG A 7 45.27 -27.21 -37.07
N GLU A 8 44.76 -27.68 -35.92
CA GLU A 8 44.39 -29.02 -35.44
C GLU A 8 43.43 -28.88 -34.23
N GLU A 9 42.63 -29.91 -33.98
CA GLU A 9 41.59 -30.01 -32.95
C GLU A 9 42.11 -30.09 -31.49
N ARG A 10 41.35 -29.52 -30.53
CA ARG A 10 40.95 -30.21 -29.28
C ARG A 10 40.02 -29.36 -28.40
N GLY A 11 38.88 -29.91 -28.01
CA GLY A 11 38.07 -29.39 -26.90
C GLY A 11 36.56 -29.63 -27.00
N ARG A 12 36.12 -30.89 -26.78
CA ARG A 12 34.71 -31.29 -26.65
C ARG A 12 33.99 -30.59 -25.48
N SER A 13 32.79 -30.05 -25.71
CA SER A 13 31.51 -30.65 -25.25
C SER A 13 30.30 -29.76 -25.62
N LYS A 14 29.28 -30.39 -26.23
CA LYS A 14 27.91 -29.89 -26.50
C LYS A 14 26.93 -30.59 -25.53
N PRO A 15 25.61 -30.30 -25.48
CA PRO A 15 24.84 -29.09 -25.79
C PRO A 15 23.86 -28.70 -24.64
N SER A 16 23.15 -27.59 -24.87
CA SER A 16 22.03 -27.06 -24.10
C SER A 16 20.90 -28.05 -23.80
N PHE A 17 20.32 -27.98 -22.59
CA PHE A 17 18.97 -28.46 -22.33
C PHE A 17 18.08 -27.33 -21.80
N ARG A 18 17.06 -27.03 -22.59
CA ARG A 18 15.98 -26.06 -22.35
C ARG A 18 14.82 -26.84 -21.73
N ILE A 19 14.36 -26.47 -20.54
CA ILE A 19 13.08 -26.97 -20.01
C ILE A 19 12.05 -25.86 -20.09
N THR A 20 11.16 -26.02 -21.06
CA THR A 20 9.86 -25.37 -21.21
C THR A 20 8.84 -25.97 -20.24
N GLY A 21 7.88 -25.16 -19.78
CA GLY A 21 6.47 -25.61 -19.77
C GLY A 21 5.83 -26.01 -18.43
N VAL A 22 5.22 -25.03 -17.75
CA VAL A 22 3.82 -25.00 -17.26
C VAL A 22 3.25 -26.21 -16.46
N ARG A 23 3.10 -26.01 -15.12
CA ARG A 23 1.93 -26.12 -14.18
C ARG A 23 0.86 -27.26 -14.34
N PRO A 24 -0.05 -27.48 -13.36
CA PRO A 24 -0.02 -27.50 -11.88
C PRO A 24 -0.79 -28.72 -11.26
N ALA A 25 -1.02 -28.69 -9.93
CA ALA A 25 -2.14 -29.28 -9.17
C ALA A 25 -2.06 -30.74 -8.65
N PHE A 26 -1.96 -30.84 -7.31
CA PHE A 26 -2.95 -31.48 -6.42
C PHE A 26 -3.50 -32.88 -6.82
N ARG A 27 -2.93 -33.98 -6.27
CA ARG A 27 -3.61 -35.29 -6.21
C ARG A 27 -2.94 -36.25 -5.18
N TRP A 28 -3.52 -36.32 -3.98
CA TRP A 28 -3.62 -37.46 -3.01
C TRP A 28 -2.31 -38.04 -2.41
N MET A 29 -2.09 -38.08 -1.09
CA MET A 29 -2.80 -38.86 -0.05
C MET A 29 -3.05 -40.32 -0.46
N SER A 30 -2.02 -41.15 -0.32
CA SER A 30 -2.18 -42.53 0.12
C SER A 30 -0.89 -43.05 0.76
N ASP A 31 -1.08 -43.78 1.86
CA ASP A 31 -0.19 -44.84 2.35
C ASP A 31 0.95 -44.47 3.31
N ALA A 32 0.60 -44.37 4.60
CA ALA A 32 1.40 -45.02 5.64
C ALA A 32 0.47 -45.50 6.78
N PRO A 33 0.29 -46.82 6.96
CA PRO A 33 -0.43 -47.37 8.09
C PRO A 33 0.48 -47.47 9.33
N PHE A 34 -0.16 -47.47 10.51
CA PHE A 34 0.27 -48.18 11.71
C PHE A 34 1.47 -47.62 12.51
N CYS A 35 1.20 -47.11 13.73
CA CYS A 35 1.59 -47.74 15.00
C CYS A 35 1.42 -46.74 16.14
N ILE A 36 0.44 -46.97 17.00
CA ILE A 36 0.44 -46.42 18.37
C ILE A 36 1.43 -47.28 19.15
N GLU A 37 2.70 -46.89 19.13
CA GLU A 37 3.62 -47.19 20.23
C GLU A 37 3.97 -45.87 20.91
N ALA A 38 3.91 -45.87 22.25
CA ALA A 38 4.35 -44.78 23.10
C ALA A 38 5.87 -44.62 22.95
N PHE A 39 6.30 -43.94 21.89
CA PHE A 39 7.68 -43.62 21.61
C PHE A 39 8.16 -42.62 22.68
N LYS A 40 9.22 -42.96 23.42
CA LYS A 40 9.97 -41.99 24.22
C LYS A 40 10.47 -40.90 23.27
N ILE A 41 9.71 -39.81 23.13
CA ILE A 41 10.09 -38.69 22.28
C ILE A 41 11.34 -38.08 22.92
N SER A 42 12.49 -38.31 22.29
CA SER A 42 13.77 -37.74 22.70
C SER A 42 13.63 -36.22 22.86
N SER A 43 14.19 -35.65 23.92
CA SER A 43 14.17 -34.21 24.21
C SER A 43 14.68 -33.37 23.02
N SER A 44 15.55 -33.93 22.19
CA SER A 44 16.05 -33.33 20.95
C SER A 44 14.99 -33.18 19.83
N VAL A 45 14.01 -34.07 19.74
CA VAL A 45 12.90 -33.99 18.76
C VAL A 45 11.89 -32.93 19.20
N ILE A 46 11.57 -32.87 20.49
CA ILE A 46 10.72 -31.80 21.05
C ILE A 46 11.40 -30.44 20.89
N ALA A 47 12.71 -30.35 21.16
CA ALA A 47 13.48 -29.12 20.95
C ALA A 47 13.44 -28.67 19.48
N SER A 48 13.64 -29.59 18.53
CA SER A 48 13.60 -29.29 17.10
C SER A 48 12.20 -28.85 16.64
N LEU A 49 11.13 -29.52 17.11
CA LEU A 49 9.75 -29.13 16.81
C LEU A 49 9.36 -27.79 17.46
N MET A 50 9.83 -27.49 18.67
CA MET A 50 9.61 -26.20 19.33
C MET A 50 10.37 -25.07 18.64
N LEU A 51 11.61 -25.32 18.19
CA LEU A 51 12.38 -24.38 17.37
C LEU A 51 11.74 -24.15 16.00
N GLN A 52 11.24 -25.21 15.37
CA GLN A 52 10.54 -25.13 14.08
C GLN A 52 9.18 -24.44 14.21
N ARG A 53 8.46 -24.66 15.33
CA ARG A 53 7.21 -23.95 15.68
C ARG A 53 7.45 -22.47 16.02
N SER A 54 8.56 -22.15 16.69
CA SER A 54 8.99 -20.78 16.96
C SER A 54 9.34 -20.04 15.66
N SER A 55 10.10 -20.68 14.77
CA SER A 55 10.45 -20.16 13.44
C SER A 55 9.23 -19.96 12.54
N ASN A 56 8.29 -20.91 12.52
CA ASN A 56 7.04 -20.76 11.76
C ASN A 56 6.10 -19.70 12.35
N SER A 57 6.04 -19.53 13.68
CA SER A 57 5.22 -18.48 14.29
C SER A 57 5.63 -17.08 13.82
N GLY A 58 6.94 -16.82 13.69
CA GLY A 58 7.46 -15.57 13.14
C GLY A 58 7.06 -15.34 11.68
N LYS A 59 7.13 -16.39 10.84
CA LYS A 59 6.72 -16.32 9.43
C LYS A 59 5.22 -16.06 9.27
N THR A 60 4.36 -16.77 10.01
CA THR A 60 2.90 -16.60 9.97
C THR A 60 2.48 -15.19 10.37
N LYS A 61 3.11 -14.61 11.41
CA LYS A 61 2.88 -13.21 11.81
C LYS A 61 3.29 -12.23 10.70
N GLY A 62 4.41 -12.47 10.02
CA GLY A 62 4.85 -11.66 8.89
C GLY A 62 3.84 -11.64 7.74
N TYR A 63 3.33 -12.81 7.34
CA TYR A 63 2.32 -12.90 6.27
C TYR A 63 1.02 -12.18 6.64
N PHE A 64 0.57 -12.30 7.88
CA PHE A 64 -0.62 -11.60 8.36
C PHE A 64 -0.46 -10.08 8.34
N LEU A 65 0.69 -9.55 8.81
CA LEU A 65 0.95 -8.11 8.81
C LEU A 65 1.01 -7.53 7.40
N VAL A 66 1.66 -8.23 6.46
CA VAL A 66 1.70 -7.81 5.05
C VAL A 66 0.31 -7.85 4.43
N TRP A 67 -0.48 -8.89 4.72
CA TRP A 67 -1.86 -8.96 4.26
C TRP A 67 -2.70 -7.79 4.80
N LEU A 68 -2.60 -7.50 6.11
CA LEU A 68 -3.31 -6.40 6.75
C LEU A 68 -2.89 -5.05 6.18
N ALA A 69 -1.58 -4.84 6.01
CA ALA A 69 -1.04 -3.62 5.41
C ALA A 69 -1.57 -3.42 3.99
N ARG A 70 -1.69 -4.48 3.19
CA ARG A 70 -2.31 -4.41 1.87
C ARG A 70 -3.78 -4.00 1.91
N GLN A 71 -4.56 -4.56 2.83
CA GLN A 71 -5.96 -4.18 2.97
C GLN A 71 -6.10 -2.71 3.35
N LEU A 72 -5.29 -2.22 4.30
CA LEU A 72 -5.35 -0.82 4.73
C LEU A 72 -4.85 0.14 3.64
N ALA A 73 -3.69 -0.14 3.05
CA ALA A 73 -3.10 0.71 2.03
C ALA A 73 -3.99 0.87 0.79
N THR A 74 -4.72 -0.19 0.41
CA THR A 74 -5.64 -0.19 -0.74
C THR A 74 -7.08 0.19 -0.39
N VAL A 75 -7.35 0.56 0.87
CA VAL A 75 -8.69 0.84 1.39
C VAL A 75 -9.67 -0.30 1.08
N PHE A 76 -9.34 -1.48 1.60
CA PHE A 76 -10.09 -2.74 1.45
C PHE A 76 -10.29 -3.17 -0.02
N GLY A 77 -9.28 -2.95 -0.85
CA GLY A 77 -9.26 -3.38 -2.25
C GLY A 77 -9.81 -2.37 -3.25
N LEU A 78 -10.23 -1.19 -2.79
CA LEU A 78 -10.70 -0.11 -3.66
C LEU A 78 -9.57 0.44 -4.56
N GLY A 79 -8.32 0.37 -4.09
CA GLY A 79 -7.13 0.75 -4.87
C GLY A 79 -6.91 -0.09 -6.14
N TYR A 80 -7.56 -1.26 -6.27
CA TYR A 80 -7.45 -2.11 -7.46
C TYR A 80 -8.40 -1.72 -8.60
N VAL A 81 -9.21 -0.67 -8.42
CA VAL A 81 -10.08 -0.20 -9.50
C VAL A 81 -9.23 0.31 -10.67
N PRO A 82 -9.36 -0.25 -11.89
CA PRO A 82 -8.39 -0.10 -12.97
C PRO A 82 -8.30 1.30 -13.59
N LYS A 83 -9.13 2.25 -13.15
CA LYS A 83 -9.16 3.63 -13.65
C LYS A 83 -9.30 4.60 -12.48
N ALA A 84 -8.34 5.50 -12.38
CA ALA A 84 -8.31 6.59 -11.41
C ALA A 84 -8.57 6.11 -9.97
N SER A 85 -7.75 5.18 -9.48
CA SER A 85 -7.76 4.72 -8.08
C SER A 85 -7.79 5.92 -7.11
N GLY A 86 -6.96 6.92 -7.38
CA GLY A 86 -7.10 8.38 -7.10
C GLY A 86 -8.46 8.90 -6.64
N THR A 87 -9.37 8.80 -7.60
CA THR A 87 -10.70 9.36 -7.47
C THR A 87 -11.53 8.50 -6.54
N TRP A 88 -11.38 7.18 -6.61
CA TRP A 88 -12.12 6.25 -5.76
C TRP A 88 -11.71 6.36 -4.30
N GLY A 89 -10.42 6.48 -3.99
CA GLY A 89 -9.94 6.71 -2.63
C GLY A 89 -10.50 8.00 -2.05
N THR A 90 -10.36 9.10 -2.78
CA THR A 90 -10.91 10.40 -2.35
C THR A 90 -12.45 10.38 -2.21
N LEU A 91 -13.17 9.71 -3.12
CA LEU A 91 -14.64 9.55 -3.02
C LEU A 91 -15.04 8.71 -1.81
N ALA A 92 -14.30 7.65 -1.50
CA ALA A 92 -14.54 6.83 -0.30
C ALA A 92 -14.30 7.62 0.98
N ALA A 93 -13.40 8.61 0.96
CA ALA A 93 -13.14 9.48 2.10
C ALA A 93 -14.34 10.39 2.45
N ILE A 94 -15.20 10.76 1.49
CA ILE A 94 -16.36 11.66 1.73
C ILE A 94 -17.31 11.13 2.83
N PRO A 95 -17.88 9.91 2.73
CA PRO A 95 -18.73 9.37 3.80
C PRO A 95 -17.95 9.12 5.10
N MET A 96 -16.64 8.84 5.03
CA MET A 96 -15.81 8.68 6.22
C MET A 96 -15.63 10.00 6.97
N VAL A 97 -15.38 11.11 6.26
CA VAL A 97 -15.31 12.46 6.82
C VAL A 97 -16.64 12.86 7.42
N TYR A 98 -17.77 12.59 6.75
CA TYR A 98 -19.10 12.86 7.29
C TYR A 98 -19.33 12.18 8.65
N GLY A 99 -18.91 10.91 8.78
CA GLY A 99 -18.95 10.19 10.05
C GLY A 99 -18.01 10.78 11.09
N ALA A 100 -16.77 11.09 10.69
CA ALA A 100 -15.73 11.61 11.58
C ALA A 100 -16.02 13.01 12.10
N GLN A 101 -16.71 13.86 11.34
CA GLN A 101 -17.08 15.21 11.79
C GLN A 101 -18.16 15.22 12.88
N LYS A 102 -18.77 14.07 13.17
CA LYS A 102 -19.65 13.90 14.35
C LYS A 102 -18.85 13.71 15.64
N LEU A 103 -17.55 13.46 15.53
CA LEU A 103 -16.64 13.42 16.67
C LEU A 103 -16.31 14.85 17.13
N GLY A 104 -15.78 14.99 18.34
CA GLY A 104 -15.21 16.26 18.78
C GLY A 104 -13.96 16.63 17.96
N HIS A 105 -13.57 17.90 18.02
CA HIS A 105 -12.43 18.41 17.25
C HIS A 105 -11.12 17.69 17.59
N LEU A 106 -10.93 17.32 18.85
CA LEU A 106 -9.73 16.61 19.29
C LEU A 106 -9.68 15.19 18.74
N GLU A 107 -10.79 14.47 18.81
CA GLU A 107 -10.94 13.10 18.31
C GLU A 107 -10.76 13.05 16.79
N PHE A 108 -11.27 14.06 16.06
CA PHE A 108 -11.02 14.20 14.63
C PHE A 108 -9.52 14.35 14.33
N LEU A 109 -8.81 15.23 15.05
CA LEU A 109 -7.37 15.41 14.86
C LEU A 109 -6.57 14.15 15.22
N ILE A 110 -6.96 13.46 16.29
CA ILE A 110 -6.38 12.17 16.69
C ILE A 110 -6.56 11.15 15.55
N LEU A 111 -7.75 11.08 14.95
CA LEU A 111 -8.03 10.20 13.82
C LEU A 111 -7.15 10.52 12.61
N VAL A 112 -7.00 11.80 12.26
CA VAL A 112 -6.11 12.23 11.16
C VAL A 112 -4.66 11.86 11.45
N PHE A 113 -4.17 12.13 12.66
CA PHE A 113 -2.80 11.81 13.07
C PHE A 113 -2.52 10.31 12.99
N PHE A 114 -3.37 9.49 13.60
CA PHE A 114 -3.23 8.03 13.53
C PHE A 114 -3.41 7.50 12.10
N GLY A 115 -4.33 8.08 11.33
CA GLY A 115 -4.50 7.78 9.91
C GLY A 115 -3.21 8.02 9.12
N ALA A 116 -2.53 9.15 9.35
CA ALA A 116 -1.25 9.45 8.72
C ALA A 116 -0.15 8.45 9.12
N VAL A 117 -0.03 8.11 10.40
CA VAL A 117 0.94 7.12 10.90
C VAL A 117 0.68 5.73 10.29
N VAL A 118 -0.57 5.28 10.33
CA VAL A 118 -0.98 4.00 9.74
C VAL A 118 -0.73 4.01 8.23
N GLY A 119 -1.04 5.12 7.55
CA GLY A 119 -0.78 5.31 6.14
C GLY A 119 0.70 5.13 5.80
N VAL A 120 1.61 5.78 6.53
CA VAL A 120 3.06 5.65 6.30
C VAL A 120 3.52 4.21 6.48
N VAL A 121 3.11 3.56 7.57
CA VAL A 121 3.52 2.18 7.88
C VAL A 121 2.98 1.20 6.84
N THR A 122 1.71 1.31 6.48
CA THR A 122 1.04 0.38 5.56
C THR A 122 1.51 0.59 4.12
N ALA A 123 1.70 1.84 3.68
CA ALA A 123 2.30 2.16 2.38
C ALA A 123 3.74 1.65 2.29
N ASP A 124 4.55 1.80 3.34
CA ASP A 124 5.94 1.32 3.34
C ASP A 124 6.03 -0.21 3.28
N LEU A 125 5.21 -0.90 4.08
CA LEU A 125 5.08 -2.36 4.02
C LEU A 125 4.56 -2.82 2.65
N TYR A 126 3.61 -2.10 2.06
CA TYR A 126 3.10 -2.39 0.72
C TYR A 126 4.22 -2.29 -0.31
N CYS A 127 4.93 -1.17 -0.36
CA CYS A 127 6.02 -0.91 -1.31
C CYS A 127 7.14 -1.95 -1.19
N LYS A 128 7.51 -2.35 0.03
CA LYS A 128 8.52 -3.39 0.25
C LYS A 128 8.07 -4.79 -0.18
N SER A 129 6.76 -5.06 -0.12
CA SER A 129 6.18 -6.36 -0.49
C SER A 129 5.80 -6.46 -1.97
N SER A 130 5.65 -5.33 -2.65
CA SER A 130 5.24 -5.28 -4.04
C SER A 130 6.44 -5.42 -4.98
N SER A 131 6.32 -6.27 -5.99
CA SER A 131 7.30 -6.37 -7.07
C SER A 131 7.17 -5.25 -8.10
N SER A 132 6.06 -4.50 -8.07
CA SER A 132 5.79 -3.37 -8.98
C SER A 132 6.37 -2.09 -8.39
N GLY A 133 7.15 -1.36 -9.20
CA GLY A 133 7.84 -0.14 -8.77
C GLY A 133 6.96 1.10 -8.61
N ASP A 134 5.65 1.02 -8.87
CA ASP A 134 4.72 2.15 -8.78
C ASP A 134 3.46 1.73 -7.98
N PRO A 135 3.29 2.19 -6.73
CA PRO A 135 2.23 1.75 -5.83
C PRO A 135 0.90 2.49 -6.08
N ARG A 136 0.42 2.56 -7.34
CA ARG A 136 -0.85 3.25 -7.69
C ARG A 136 -2.10 2.73 -6.96
N GLU A 137 -1.98 1.56 -6.37
CA GLU A 137 -3.04 0.87 -5.63
C GLU A 137 -3.06 1.30 -4.16
N VAL A 138 -2.00 1.97 -3.69
CA VAL A 138 -1.97 2.62 -2.38
C VAL A 138 -2.74 3.93 -2.52
N ILE A 139 -3.90 3.98 -1.85
CA ILE A 139 -4.84 5.11 -1.90
C ILE A 139 -5.23 5.57 -0.48
N ILE A 140 -4.54 5.07 0.55
CA ILE A 140 -4.73 5.50 1.94
C ILE A 140 -4.23 6.94 2.16
N ASP A 141 -3.20 7.33 1.44
CA ASP A 141 -2.72 8.70 1.29
C ASP A 141 -3.82 9.63 0.81
N GLU A 142 -4.59 9.23 -0.20
CA GLU A 142 -5.69 10.03 -0.75
C GLU A 142 -6.80 10.24 0.28
N VAL A 143 -7.13 9.18 1.04
CA VAL A 143 -8.13 9.23 2.10
C VAL A 143 -7.68 10.18 3.19
N VAL A 144 -6.48 10.00 3.73
CA VAL A 144 -5.98 10.81 4.84
C VAL A 144 -5.73 12.26 4.40
N GLY A 145 -5.24 12.48 3.18
CA GLY A 145 -5.08 13.81 2.59
C GLY A 145 -6.41 14.56 2.48
N TYR A 146 -7.49 13.88 2.07
CA TYR A 146 -8.82 14.48 2.02
C TYR A 146 -9.39 14.79 3.42
N PHE A 147 -9.11 13.94 4.42
CA PHE A 147 -9.43 14.25 5.82
C PHE A 147 -8.76 15.55 6.29
N VAL A 148 -7.48 15.73 5.95
CA VAL A 148 -6.77 16.99 6.22
C VAL A 148 -7.45 18.15 5.50
N ALA A 149 -7.79 18.00 4.22
CA ALA A 149 -8.47 19.03 3.42
C ALA A 149 -9.78 19.52 4.07
N MET A 150 -10.57 18.62 4.65
CA MET A 150 -11.87 18.91 5.28
C MET A 150 -11.80 19.28 6.78
N THR A 151 -10.60 19.42 7.34
CA THR A 151 -10.43 19.75 8.77
C THR A 151 -11.06 21.10 9.10
N TRP A 152 -11.99 21.10 10.06
CA TRP A 152 -12.73 22.28 10.54
C TRP A 152 -13.51 23.06 9.47
N LEU A 153 -13.89 22.40 8.38
CA LEU A 153 -14.80 22.96 7.37
C LEU A 153 -16.20 22.37 7.56
N PRO A 154 -17.27 23.16 7.33
CA PRO A 154 -18.63 22.65 7.46
C PRO A 154 -18.96 21.62 6.36
N PHE A 155 -19.75 20.60 6.71
CA PHE A 155 -20.15 19.55 5.78
C PHE A 155 -21.34 19.99 4.90
N ASN A 156 -21.07 20.81 3.88
CA ASN A 156 -22.06 21.12 2.84
C ASN A 156 -21.48 20.87 1.45
N ALA A 157 -22.36 20.87 0.43
CA ALA A 157 -21.98 20.52 -0.94
C ALA A 157 -20.84 21.41 -1.48
N PHE A 158 -20.80 22.69 -1.11
CA PHE A 158 -19.76 23.61 -1.57
C PHE A 158 -18.39 23.24 -1.02
N TYR A 159 -18.25 23.02 0.29
CA TYR A 159 -16.96 22.63 0.88
C TYR A 159 -16.57 21.21 0.48
N VAL A 160 -17.50 20.25 0.45
CA VAL A 160 -17.20 18.86 0.09
C VAL A 160 -16.72 18.76 -1.36
N ILE A 161 -17.46 19.32 -2.31
CA ILE A 161 -17.10 19.27 -3.74
C ILE A 161 -15.90 20.17 -4.02
N GLY A 162 -15.87 21.37 -3.43
CA GLY A 162 -14.78 22.31 -3.61
C GLY A 162 -13.44 21.77 -3.14
N THR A 163 -13.38 21.26 -1.90
CA THR A 163 -12.16 20.64 -1.37
C THR A 163 -11.79 19.41 -2.18
N PHE A 164 -12.75 18.59 -2.63
CA PHE A 164 -12.48 17.43 -3.47
C PHE A 164 -11.75 17.84 -4.76
N LEU A 165 -12.27 18.84 -5.47
CA LEU A 165 -11.69 19.29 -6.73
C LEU A 165 -10.31 19.92 -6.54
N VAL A 166 -10.15 20.80 -5.55
CA VAL A 166 -8.88 21.49 -5.28
C VAL A 166 -7.81 20.53 -4.74
N PHE A 167 -8.20 19.60 -3.87
CA PHE A 167 -7.32 18.54 -3.38
C PHE A 167 -6.79 17.68 -4.51
N ARG A 168 -7.69 17.17 -5.38
CA ARG A 168 -7.28 16.37 -6.54
C ARG A 168 -6.40 17.18 -7.50
N PHE A 169 -6.67 18.47 -7.66
CA PHE A 169 -5.83 19.35 -8.47
C PHE A 169 -4.41 19.45 -7.91
N PHE A 170 -4.23 19.61 -6.59
CA PHE A 170 -2.91 19.67 -5.98
C PHE A 170 -2.19 18.31 -5.92
N ASP A 171 -2.89 17.21 -5.65
CA ASP A 171 -2.31 15.86 -5.72
C ASP A 171 -1.78 15.56 -7.13
N ILE A 172 -2.56 15.89 -8.18
CA ILE A 172 -2.15 15.64 -9.56
C ILE A 172 -1.00 16.56 -9.99
N LEU A 173 -1.05 17.85 -9.64
CA LEU A 173 -0.06 18.82 -10.09
C LEU A 173 1.25 18.78 -9.30
N LYS A 174 1.20 18.38 -8.03
CA LYS A 174 2.35 18.39 -7.10
C LYS A 174 3.12 19.73 -7.16
N PRO A 175 2.46 20.85 -6.80
CA PRO A 175 3.08 22.16 -6.93
C PRO A 175 4.41 22.21 -6.16
N PRO A 176 5.46 22.84 -6.71
CA PRO A 176 6.69 23.07 -5.97
C PRO A 176 6.38 23.87 -4.68
N PRO A 177 7.00 23.56 -3.53
CA PRO A 177 8.30 22.90 -3.38
C PRO A 177 8.28 21.39 -3.11
N VAL A 178 7.10 20.75 -3.04
CA VAL A 178 6.96 19.31 -2.77
C VAL A 178 7.67 18.49 -3.84
N SER A 179 7.61 18.93 -5.10
CA SER A 179 8.30 18.30 -6.23
C SER A 179 9.83 18.47 -6.22
N PHE A 180 10.41 19.37 -5.41
CA PHE A 180 11.87 19.53 -5.29
C PHE A 180 12.48 18.52 -4.33
N PHE A 181 11.72 18.08 -3.33
CA PHE A 181 12.16 17.00 -2.46
C PHE A 181 11.80 15.70 -3.16
N ASP A 182 12.80 14.93 -3.58
CA ASP A 182 12.61 13.58 -4.15
C ASP A 182 12.15 12.60 -3.04
N LEU A 183 10.93 12.84 -2.56
CA LEU A 183 10.29 12.07 -1.49
C LEU A 183 9.84 10.70 -2.00
N LYS A 184 9.63 10.53 -3.31
CA LYS A 184 9.25 9.27 -3.94
C LYS A 184 10.21 8.11 -3.60
N ASN A 185 11.49 8.41 -3.39
CA ASN A 185 12.48 7.40 -3.01
C ASN A 185 12.51 7.07 -1.50
N ARG A 186 11.61 7.66 -0.68
CA ARG A 186 11.55 7.46 0.78
C ARG A 186 10.47 6.47 1.22
N GLY A 187 10.00 5.61 0.32
CA GLY A 187 8.99 4.59 0.62
C GLY A 187 7.66 5.21 1.06
N GLY A 188 7.00 4.60 2.06
CA GLY A 188 5.66 5.03 2.49
C GLY A 188 5.56 6.46 3.02
N MET A 189 6.67 7.03 3.52
CA MET A 189 6.69 8.43 3.97
C MET A 189 6.54 9.39 2.81
N GLY A 190 7.14 9.09 1.65
CA GLY A 190 7.02 9.94 0.47
C GLY A 190 5.63 9.91 -0.13
N VAL A 191 5.05 8.72 -0.21
CA VAL A 191 3.67 8.50 -0.69
C VAL A 191 2.69 9.35 0.12
N MET A 192 2.72 9.24 1.45
CA MET A 192 1.81 10.01 2.31
C MET A 192 2.10 11.52 2.34
N ALA A 193 3.37 11.93 2.27
CA ALA A 193 3.73 13.34 2.41
C ALA A 193 3.16 14.20 1.28
N ASP A 194 3.16 13.69 0.04
CA ASP A 194 2.64 14.41 -1.12
C ASP A 194 1.16 14.79 -0.91
N ASP A 195 0.33 13.83 -0.51
CA ASP A 195 -1.12 14.02 -0.31
C ASP A 195 -1.45 14.80 0.96
N LEU A 196 -0.67 14.62 2.03
CA LEU A 196 -0.83 15.43 3.23
C LEU A 196 -0.57 16.92 2.93
N VAL A 197 0.45 17.24 2.12
CA VAL A 197 0.71 18.63 1.72
C VAL A 197 -0.40 19.15 0.81
N ALA A 198 -0.87 18.36 -0.16
CA ALA A 198 -2.02 18.73 -0.99
C ALA A 198 -3.27 19.01 -0.14
N GLY A 199 -3.51 18.20 0.90
CA GLY A 199 -4.57 18.38 1.89
C GLY A 199 -4.43 19.68 2.67
N ILE A 200 -3.23 19.98 3.19
CA ILE A 200 -2.95 21.24 3.92
C ILE A 200 -3.20 22.46 3.02
N LEU A 201 -2.66 22.47 1.80
CA LEU A 201 -2.84 23.58 0.86
C LEU A 201 -4.32 23.80 0.54
N THR A 202 -5.06 22.72 0.31
CA THR A 202 -6.51 22.77 0.08
C THR A 202 -7.24 23.35 1.29
N ASN A 203 -6.91 22.85 2.49
CA ASN A 203 -7.54 23.31 3.72
C ASN A 203 -7.31 24.81 3.94
N LEU A 204 -6.08 25.30 3.76
CA LEU A 204 -5.76 26.73 3.92
C LEU A 204 -6.59 27.62 3.00
N ILE A 205 -6.80 27.21 1.74
CA ILE A 205 -7.63 27.95 0.79
C ILE A 205 -9.09 28.01 1.26
N PHE A 206 -9.66 26.87 1.64
CA PHE A 206 -11.06 26.83 2.07
C PHE A 206 -11.30 27.44 3.44
N GLN A 207 -10.31 27.41 4.33
CA GLN A 207 -10.35 28.12 5.60
C GLN A 207 -10.34 29.63 5.39
N TRP A 208 -9.50 30.12 4.47
CA TRP A 208 -9.52 31.54 4.11
C TRP A 208 -10.87 31.97 3.53
N ILE A 209 -11.46 31.15 2.63
CA ILE A 209 -12.81 31.36 2.12
C ILE A 209 -13.83 31.41 3.25
N PHE A 210 -13.82 30.41 4.14
CA PHE A 210 -14.76 30.32 5.25
C PHE A 210 -14.65 31.52 6.21
N GLN A 211 -13.44 31.93 6.56
CA GLN A 211 -13.18 33.05 7.47
C GLN A 211 -13.49 34.42 6.83
N SER A 212 -13.42 34.53 5.50
CA SER A 212 -13.82 35.76 4.79
C SER A 212 -15.33 36.04 4.87
N GLY A 213 -16.12 35.04 5.29
CA GLY A 213 -17.59 35.11 5.28
C GLY A 213 -18.19 34.99 3.87
N TRP A 214 -17.36 34.82 2.84
CA TRP A 214 -17.83 34.59 1.49
C TRP A 214 -18.24 33.12 1.34
N THR A 215 -19.54 32.89 1.14
CA THR A 215 -20.05 31.61 0.65
C THR A 215 -21.03 31.88 -0.49
N PRO A 216 -21.19 30.95 -1.44
CA PRO A 216 -22.22 31.08 -2.45
C PRO A 216 -23.62 31.21 -1.82
N PRO A 217 -24.57 31.92 -2.46
CA PRO A 217 -25.93 32.12 -1.92
C PRO A 217 -26.74 30.83 -1.69
N TRP A 218 -26.27 29.68 -2.18
CA TRP A 218 -26.95 28.38 -2.16
C TRP A 218 -26.31 27.35 -1.21
N THR A 219 -25.41 27.79 -0.32
CA THR A 219 -24.80 26.95 0.73
C THR A 219 -25.64 26.88 1.98
#